data_AF-A0A9D1XNL3-F1
#
_entry.id   AF-A0A9D1XNL3-F1
#
_cell.length_a   1.000
_cell.length_b   1.000
_cell.length_c   1.000
_cell.angle_alpha   90.00
_cell.angle_beta   90.00
_cell.angle_gamma   90.00
#
_symmetry.space_group_name_H-M   'P 1'
#
loop_
_entity.id
_entity.type
_entity.pdbx_description
1 polymer ?
#
loop_
_entity_poly.entity_id
_entity_poly.type
_entity_poly.pdbx_seq_one_letter_code
_entity_poly.pdbx_strand_id
1 'polypeptide(L)'
;ISNHDIMDYTIKNLEDLLINYSLFKKSNIAIYEDQCKYHYMIRKGSAAMNISRNRIIDPIKVFRIILNDSKSNNYLYSIAYKRYIAILISNVTNNPYKDLKIEAKKTIKEEYKNFNKLKVGLKLKYMCFGIIFIYPIYCLVRIIYNRVTRINKKYEI
;
A
#
# COMPACT_ATOMS: atom_id res chain seq x y z
N ILE A 1 22.39 -17.17 11.61
CA ILE A 1 21.38 -16.09 11.49
C ILE A 1 20.10 -16.65 12.07
N SER A 2 19.62 -16.10 13.18
CA SER A 2 18.43 -16.65 13.85
C SER A 2 17.19 -16.33 13.00
N ASN A 3 16.22 -17.25 12.91
CA ASN A 3 14.98 -17.06 12.15
C ASN A 3 14.10 -15.90 12.67
N HIS A 4 14.46 -15.29 13.80
CA HIS A 4 13.79 -14.11 14.35
C HIS A 4 14.22 -12.78 13.70
N ASP A 5 15.32 -12.75 12.94
CA ASP A 5 15.90 -11.49 12.46
C ASP A 5 15.27 -10.93 11.17
N ILE A 6 14.37 -11.67 10.50
CA ILE A 6 13.85 -11.28 9.17
C ILE A 6 12.36 -10.93 9.19
N MET A 7 11.57 -11.51 10.12
CA MET A 7 10.11 -11.41 10.07
C MET A 7 9.47 -11.08 11.41
N ASP A 8 8.73 -9.98 11.41
CA ASP A 8 7.80 -9.62 12.48
C ASP A 8 6.52 -10.47 12.35
N TYR A 9 6.41 -11.51 13.19
CA TYR A 9 5.25 -12.41 13.24
C TYR A 9 3.94 -11.72 13.65
N THR A 10 3.97 -10.45 14.06
CA THR A 10 2.76 -9.67 14.33
C THR A 10 2.09 -9.17 13.04
N ILE A 11 2.80 -9.16 11.91
CA ILE A 11 2.29 -8.81 10.58
C ILE A 11 1.45 -9.97 10.06
N LYS A 12 0.14 -9.74 9.88
CA LYS A 12 -0.80 -10.77 9.40
C LYS A 12 -1.24 -10.58 7.96
N ASN A 13 -0.90 -9.44 7.35
CA ASN A 13 -1.23 -9.14 5.97
C ASN A 13 0.00 -8.56 5.28
N LEU A 14 0.18 -8.90 4.00
CA LEU A 14 1.30 -8.43 3.18
C LEU A 14 2.67 -8.95 3.67
N GLU A 15 2.64 -10.00 4.50
CA GLU A 15 3.80 -10.72 5.01
C GLU A 15 4.52 -11.49 3.89
N ASP A 16 3.75 -11.98 2.91
CA ASP A 16 4.23 -12.61 1.68
C ASP A 16 5.12 -11.67 0.86
N LEU A 17 4.70 -10.42 0.70
CA LEU A 17 5.50 -9.38 0.04
C LEU A 17 6.81 -9.15 0.78
N LEU A 18 6.78 -9.09 2.10
CA LEU A 18 7.96 -8.85 2.92
C LEU A 18 8.96 -10.02 2.80
N ILE A 19 8.48 -11.26 2.85
CA ILE A 19 9.31 -12.46 2.61
C ILE A 19 9.92 -12.40 1.22
N ASN A 20 9.10 -12.20 0.19
CA ASN A 20 9.56 -12.17 -1.20
C ASN A 20 10.61 -11.09 -1.39
N TYR A 21 10.38 -9.89 -0.86
CA TYR A 21 11.35 -8.80 -0.89
C TYR A 21 12.70 -9.23 -0.27
N SER A 22 12.68 -9.81 0.93
CA SER A 22 13.89 -10.27 1.61
C SER A 22 14.60 -11.42 0.88
N LEU A 23 13.86 -12.35 0.28
CA LEU A 23 14.40 -13.45 -0.51
C LEU A 23 15.05 -12.94 -1.80
N PHE A 24 14.34 -12.13 -2.58
CA PHE A 24 14.87 -11.58 -3.83
C PHE A 24 16.09 -10.68 -3.61
N LYS A 25 16.13 -9.95 -2.49
CA LYS A 25 17.30 -9.15 -2.13
C LYS A 25 18.56 -10.01 -1.88
N LYS A 26 18.39 -11.24 -1.38
CA LYS A 26 19.50 -12.17 -1.07
C LYS A 26 19.82 -13.13 -2.22
N SER A 27 18.92 -13.26 -3.20
CA SER A 27 19.10 -14.16 -4.33
C SER A 27 20.04 -13.55 -5.37
N ASN A 28 20.90 -14.39 -5.96
CA ASN A 28 21.71 -14.00 -7.11
C ASN A 28 20.98 -14.18 -8.44
N ILE A 29 19.98 -15.08 -8.49
CA ILE A 29 19.25 -15.46 -9.69
C ILE A 29 17.77 -15.56 -9.34
N ALA A 30 16.92 -15.01 -10.20
CA ALA A 30 15.47 -15.19 -10.17
C ALA A 30 15.02 -15.70 -11.54
N ILE A 31 14.39 -16.87 -11.58
CA ILE A 31 13.90 -17.52 -12.80
C ILE A 31 12.39 -17.32 -12.85
N TYR A 32 11.89 -16.84 -13.99
CA TYR A 32 10.46 -16.65 -14.24
C TYR A 32 10.05 -17.55 -15.40
N GLU A 33 9.11 -18.45 -15.17
CA GLU A 33 8.53 -19.33 -16.18
C GLU A 33 7.10 -18.86 -16.47
N ASP A 34 6.78 -18.65 -17.75
CA ASP A 34 5.43 -18.26 -18.18
C ASP A 34 4.50 -19.49 -18.27
N GLN A 35 4.28 -20.13 -17.12
CA GLN A 35 3.37 -21.25 -17.01
C GLN A 35 2.23 -20.89 -16.04
N CYS A 36 1.05 -20.63 -16.60
CA CYS A 36 -0.14 -20.33 -15.81
C CYS A 36 -0.72 -21.61 -15.16
N LYS A 37 -0.15 -22.01 -14.01
CA LYS A 37 -0.65 -23.13 -13.20
C LYS A 37 -1.80 -22.74 -12.27
N TYR A 38 -1.97 -21.44 -12.02
CA TYR A 38 -2.93 -20.93 -11.05
C TYR A 38 -4.32 -20.74 -11.66
N HIS A 39 -5.32 -21.36 -11.03
CA HIS A 39 -6.72 -21.08 -11.30
C HIS A 39 -7.22 -20.09 -10.25
N TYR A 40 -7.37 -18.82 -10.64
CA TYR A 40 -7.92 -17.80 -9.75
C TYR A 40 -9.42 -18.04 -9.55
N MET A 41 -9.80 -18.47 -8.34
CA MET A 41 -11.19 -18.65 -7.95
C MET A 41 -11.57 -17.64 -6.87
N ILE A 42 -12.65 -16.90 -7.07
CA ILE A 42 -13.23 -16.08 -6.01
C ILE A 42 -14.18 -16.98 -5.21
N ARG A 43 -13.89 -17.17 -3.91
CA ARG A 43 -14.74 -17.97 -3.01
C ARG A 43 -15.64 -17.06 -2.20
N LYS A 44 -16.95 -17.34 -2.21
CA LYS A 44 -17.92 -16.66 -1.35
C LYS A 44 -17.56 -16.92 0.12
N GLY A 45 -17.52 -15.88 0.95
CA GLY A 45 -17.18 -16.01 2.37
C GLY A 45 -15.68 -16.18 2.67
N SER A 46 -14.80 -15.90 1.71
CA SER A 46 -13.34 -15.91 1.96
C SER A 46 -12.95 -14.91 3.06
N ALA A 47 -12.01 -15.30 3.92
CA ALA A 47 -11.40 -14.40 4.91
C ALA A 47 -10.78 -13.14 4.29
N ALA A 48 -10.42 -13.19 3.01
CA ALA A 48 -9.95 -12.05 2.23
C ALA A 48 -11.02 -10.97 1.97
N MET A 49 -12.29 -11.23 2.25
CA MET A 49 -13.38 -10.23 2.17
C MET A 49 -13.54 -9.43 3.46
N ASN A 50 -13.10 -9.97 4.60
CA ASN A 50 -13.27 -9.29 5.88
C ASN A 50 -12.28 -8.13 6.01
N ILE A 51 -12.79 -6.99 6.46
CA ILE A 51 -11.99 -5.80 6.72
C ILE A 51 -11.60 -5.83 8.20
N SER A 52 -10.30 -5.88 8.46
CA SER A 52 -9.74 -5.88 9.81
C SER A 52 -8.77 -4.72 9.96
N ARG A 53 -8.49 -4.29 11.20
CA ARG A 53 -7.49 -3.24 11.46
C ARG A 53 -6.12 -3.64 10.91
N ASN A 54 -5.71 -4.89 11.10
CA ASN A 54 -4.42 -5.40 10.62
C ASN A 54 -4.28 -5.29 9.10
N ARG A 55 -5.35 -5.55 8.34
CA ARG A 55 -5.36 -5.40 6.87
C ARG A 55 -5.02 -3.99 6.39
N ILE A 56 -5.22 -3.00 7.25
CA ILE A 56 -5.00 -1.57 6.96
C ILE A 56 -3.65 -1.10 7.48
N ILE A 57 -3.27 -1.56 8.68
CA ILE A 57 -2.05 -1.16 9.38
C ILE A 57 -0.82 -1.89 8.83
N ASP A 58 -0.93 -3.20 8.60
CA ASP A 58 0.21 -4.04 8.20
C ASP A 58 0.84 -3.58 6.88
N PRO A 59 0.09 -3.19 5.83
CA PRO A 59 0.69 -2.63 4.62
C PRO A 59 1.54 -1.37 4.89
N ILE A 60 1.11 -0.50 5.81
CA ILE A 60 1.90 0.68 6.20
C ILE A 60 3.19 0.23 6.87
N LYS A 61 3.12 -0.73 7.81
CA LYS A 61 4.29 -1.28 8.51
C LYS A 61 5.29 -1.91 7.54
N VAL A 62 4.82 -2.79 6.66
CA VAL A 62 5.65 -3.48 5.66
C VAL A 62 6.38 -2.48 4.77
N PHE A 63 5.68 -1.47 4.23
CA PHE A 63 6.33 -0.46 3.40
C PHE A 63 7.27 0.46 4.17
N ARG A 64 7.05 0.72 5.47
CA ARG A 64 8.04 1.41 6.31
C ARG A 64 9.32 0.60 6.48
N ILE A 65 9.21 -0.72 6.67
CA ILE A 65 10.37 -1.63 6.73
C ILE A 65 11.15 -1.56 5.41
N ILE A 66 10.47 -1.75 4.27
CA ILE A 66 11.08 -1.70 2.94
C ILE A 66 11.72 -0.32 2.66
N LEU A 67 11.05 0.77 3.03
CA LEU A 67 11.58 2.14 2.86
C LEU A 67 12.86 2.36 3.65
N ASN A 68 12.89 1.91 4.91
CA ASN A 68 14.07 2.03 5.75
C ASN A 68 15.25 1.22 5.19
N ASP A 69 14.98 0.01 4.72
CA ASP A 69 15.98 -0.90 4.16
C ASP A 69 16.52 -0.43 2.78
N SER A 70 15.69 0.28 2.00
CA SER A 70 16.04 0.75 0.65
C SER A 70 16.66 2.15 0.60
N LYS A 71 16.96 2.79 1.73
CA LYS A 71 17.52 4.17 1.78
C LYS A 71 18.78 4.37 0.94
N SER A 72 19.61 3.35 0.80
CA SER A 72 20.84 3.38 -0.01
C SER A 72 20.60 3.16 -1.51
N ASN A 73 19.42 2.68 -1.91
CA ASN A 73 19.04 2.43 -3.29
C ASN A 73 17.90 3.38 -3.72
N ASN A 74 18.28 4.50 -4.32
CA ASN A 74 17.35 5.55 -4.74
C ASN A 74 16.21 5.05 -5.63
N TYR A 75 16.48 4.11 -6.55
CA TYR A 75 15.48 3.58 -7.45
C TYR A 75 14.41 2.79 -6.68
N LEU A 76 14.84 1.82 -5.87
CA LEU A 76 13.96 0.99 -5.05
C LEU A 76 13.20 1.82 -4.02
N TYR A 77 13.88 2.76 -3.36
CA TYR A 77 13.27 3.70 -2.43
C TYR A 77 12.12 4.47 -3.09
N SER A 78 12.34 4.99 -4.32
CA SER A 78 11.32 5.74 -5.04
C SER A 78 10.06 4.91 -5.35
N ILE A 79 10.23 3.62 -5.64
CA ILE A 79 9.13 2.69 -5.92
C ILE A 79 8.35 2.40 -4.63
N ALA A 80 9.07 2.02 -3.57
CA ALA A 80 8.49 1.75 -2.25
C ALA A 80 7.74 2.99 -1.73
N TYR A 81 8.30 4.19 -1.90
CA TYR A 81 7.71 5.44 -1.45
C TYR A 81 6.41 5.77 -2.19
N LYS A 82 6.38 5.61 -3.52
CA LYS A 82 5.15 5.77 -4.31
C LYS A 82 4.04 4.83 -3.81
N ARG A 83 4.38 3.58 -3.50
CA ARG A 83 3.44 2.58 -3.02
C ARG A 83 2.96 2.89 -1.60
N TYR A 84 3.85 3.31 -0.71
CA TYR A 84 3.55 3.79 0.63
C TYR A 84 2.54 4.95 0.61
N ILE A 85 2.79 5.98 -0.18
CA ILE A 85 1.87 7.13 -0.34
C ILE A 85 0.51 6.68 -0.89
N ALA A 86 0.49 5.77 -1.88
CA ALA A 86 -0.75 5.24 -2.42
C ALA A 86 -1.60 4.49 -1.37
N ILE A 87 -0.95 3.73 -0.47
CA ILE A 87 -1.62 3.06 0.66
C ILE A 87 -2.23 4.09 1.60
N LEU A 88 -1.47 5.12 1.99
CA LEU A 88 -1.99 6.19 2.85
C LEU A 88 -3.21 6.89 2.24
N ILE A 89 -3.15 7.21 0.94
CA ILE A 89 -4.29 7.80 0.21
C ILE A 89 -5.52 6.88 0.27
N SER A 90 -5.33 5.58 0.07
CA SER A 90 -6.40 4.59 0.19
C SER A 90 -6.97 4.53 1.61
N ASN A 91 -6.11 4.61 2.63
CA ASN A 91 -6.51 4.57 4.03
C ASN A 91 -7.26 5.83 4.48
N VAL A 92 -7.06 6.98 3.85
CA VAL A 92 -7.90 8.16 4.10
C VAL A 92 -9.28 7.99 3.46
N THR A 93 -9.33 7.46 2.24
CA THR A 93 -10.56 7.43 1.42
C THR A 93 -11.52 6.29 1.77
N ASN A 94 -11.02 5.07 1.89
CA ASN A 94 -11.85 3.86 1.88
C ASN A 94 -11.91 3.13 3.23
N ASN A 95 -11.18 3.60 4.24
CA ASN A 95 -11.08 2.94 5.54
C ASN A 95 -12.42 3.04 6.31
N PRO A 96 -12.87 2.02 7.04
CA PRO A 96 -14.03 2.15 7.93
C PRO A 96 -13.68 2.78 9.30
N TYR A 97 -12.41 2.70 9.73
CA TYR A 97 -11.97 3.16 11.05
C TYR A 97 -11.53 4.63 11.03
N LYS A 98 -12.23 5.47 11.80
CA LYS A 98 -12.05 6.93 11.81
C LYS A 98 -10.69 7.36 12.38
N ASP A 99 -10.23 6.70 13.44
CA ASP A 99 -8.90 6.85 14.04
C ASP A 99 -7.79 6.68 12.99
N LEU A 100 -7.82 5.57 12.26
CA LEU A 100 -6.82 5.26 11.23
C LEU A 100 -6.90 6.20 10.03
N LYS A 101 -8.08 6.73 9.67
CA LYS A 101 -8.20 7.80 8.65
C LYS A 101 -7.48 9.07 9.07
N ILE A 102 -7.70 9.50 10.31
CA ILE A 102 -7.11 10.72 10.86
C ILE A 102 -5.59 10.58 10.90
N GLU A 103 -5.10 9.43 11.36
CA GLU A 103 -3.68 9.10 11.38
C GLU A 103 -3.08 9.15 9.97
N ALA A 104 -3.67 8.43 9.01
CA ALA A 104 -3.18 8.42 7.62
C ALA A 104 -3.17 9.83 7.01
N LYS A 105 -4.19 10.65 7.28
CA LYS A 105 -4.25 12.04 6.79
C LYS A 105 -3.15 12.89 7.42
N LYS A 106 -2.87 12.71 8.72
CA LYS A 106 -1.77 13.40 9.41
C LYS A 106 -0.43 13.01 8.80
N THR A 107 -0.19 11.72 8.58
CA THR A 107 1.04 11.24 7.92
C THR A 107 1.19 11.80 6.51
N ILE A 108 0.12 11.84 5.70
CA ILE A 108 0.18 12.46 4.36
C ILE A 108 0.58 13.94 4.45
N LYS A 109 0.05 14.69 5.43
CA LYS A 109 0.38 16.11 5.61
C LYS A 109 1.85 16.32 5.98
N GLU A 110 2.42 15.42 6.78
CA GLU A 110 3.85 15.42 7.13
C GLU A 110 4.71 15.10 5.91
N GLU A 111 4.38 14.01 5.19
CA GLU A 111 5.11 13.57 4.00
C GLU A 111 5.05 14.58 2.85
N TYR A 112 3.93 15.29 2.68
CA TYR A 112 3.74 16.27 1.61
C TYR A 112 4.79 17.40 1.65
N LYS A 113 5.31 17.74 2.84
CA LYS A 113 6.40 18.72 3.00
C LYS A 113 7.70 18.26 2.30
N ASN A 114 7.91 16.95 2.21
CA ASN A 114 9.12 16.34 1.64
C ASN A 114 8.97 15.99 0.15
N PHE A 115 7.80 16.15 -0.46
CA PHE A 115 7.53 15.67 -1.83
C PHE A 115 8.43 16.29 -2.89
N ASN A 116 8.80 17.57 -2.74
CA ASN A 116 9.70 18.24 -3.68
C ASN A 116 11.10 17.63 -3.63
N LYS A 117 11.59 17.28 -2.43
CA LYS A 117 12.89 16.61 -2.23
C LYS A 117 12.90 15.19 -2.82
N LEU A 118 11.78 14.48 -2.69
CA LEU A 118 11.66 13.08 -3.09
C LEU A 118 11.22 12.88 -4.55
N LYS A 119 11.08 13.96 -5.34
CA LYS A 119 10.66 13.94 -6.75
C LYS A 119 9.42 13.05 -7.00
N VAL A 120 8.42 13.17 -6.12
CA VAL A 120 7.18 12.40 -6.22
C VAL A 120 6.44 12.79 -7.50
N GLY A 121 5.95 11.81 -8.25
CA GLY A 121 5.23 12.04 -9.50
C GLY A 121 3.98 12.90 -9.29
N LEU A 122 3.67 13.76 -10.28
CA LEU A 122 2.58 14.75 -10.24
C LEU A 122 1.24 14.17 -9.80
N LYS A 123 0.89 12.98 -10.32
CA LYS A 123 -0.34 12.27 -9.97
C LYS A 123 -0.52 12.11 -8.45
N LEU A 124 0.50 11.59 -7.75
CA LEU A 124 0.42 11.38 -6.30
C LEU A 124 0.42 12.72 -5.55
N LYS A 125 1.19 13.70 -6.03
CA LYS A 125 1.21 15.06 -5.46
C LYS A 125 -0.19 15.69 -5.46
N TYR A 126 -0.91 15.64 -6.59
CA TYR A 126 -2.28 16.17 -6.67
C TYR A 126 -3.29 15.38 -5.84
N MET A 127 -3.17 14.05 -5.76
CA MET A 127 -4.04 13.25 -4.89
C MET A 127 -3.85 13.62 -3.41
N CYS A 128 -2.61 13.79 -2.96
CA CYS A 128 -2.31 14.24 -1.60
C CYS A 128 -2.79 15.68 -1.36
N PHE A 129 -2.57 16.58 -2.32
CA PHE A 129 -3.09 17.95 -2.25
C PHE A 129 -4.62 17.96 -2.09
N GLY A 130 -5.33 17.15 -2.89
CA GLY A 130 -6.78 16.92 -2.79
C GLY A 130 -7.20 16.54 -1.38
N ILE A 131 -6.51 15.56 -0.78
CA ILE A 131 -6.79 15.10 0.59
C ILE A 131 -6.53 16.17 1.65
N ILE A 132 -5.44 16.93 1.52
CA ILE A 132 -5.02 17.89 2.55
C ILE A 132 -5.93 19.13 2.54
N PHE A 133 -6.13 19.74 1.37
CA PHE A 133 -6.71 21.08 1.25
C PHE A 133 -8.18 21.10 0.83
N ILE A 134 -8.62 20.13 0.02
CA ILE A 134 -9.95 20.13 -0.61
C ILE A 134 -10.61 18.74 -0.52
N TYR A 135 -10.59 18.19 0.71
CA TYR A 135 -11.03 16.82 0.98
C TYR A 135 -12.46 16.48 0.51
N PRO A 136 -13.49 17.33 0.71
CA PRO A 136 -14.84 17.02 0.25
C PRO A 136 -14.92 16.85 -1.27
N ILE A 137 -14.28 17.76 -2.01
CA ILE A 137 -14.21 17.71 -3.48
C ILE A 137 -13.47 16.46 -3.93
N TYR A 138 -12.34 16.15 -3.29
CA TYR A 138 -11.58 14.94 -3.59
C TYR A 138 -12.41 13.66 -3.38
N CYS A 139 -13.23 13.60 -2.33
CA CYS A 139 -14.14 12.49 -2.09
C CYS A 139 -15.17 12.34 -3.22
N LEU A 140 -15.77 13.45 -3.69
CA LEU A 140 -16.71 13.43 -4.81
C LEU A 140 -16.06 12.89 -6.09
N VAL A 141 -14.87 13.39 -6.44
CA VAL A 141 -14.09 12.88 -7.59
C VAL A 141 -13.85 11.38 -7.45
N ARG A 142 -13.51 10.90 -6.25
CA ARG A 142 -13.26 9.49 -6.00
C ARG A 142 -14.51 8.63 -6.12
N ILE A 143 -15.66 9.12 -5.67
CA ILE A 143 -16.95 8.43 -5.82
C ILE A 143 -17.30 8.26 -7.30
N ILE A 144 -17.16 9.34 -8.09
CA ILE A 144 -17.41 9.30 -9.55
C ILE A 144 -16.45 8.30 -10.22
N TYR A 145 -15.16 8.39 -9.92
CA TYR A 145 -14.15 7.48 -10.46
C TYR A 145 -14.47 6.02 -10.15
N ASN A 146 -14.83 5.71 -8.91
CA ASN A 146 -15.19 4.35 -8.50
C ASN A 146 -16.45 3.85 -9.24
N ARG A 147 -17.44 4.72 -9.48
CA ARG A 147 -18.67 4.38 -10.21
C ARG A 147 -18.40 4.06 -11.68
N VAL A 148 -17.52 4.83 -12.35
CA VAL A 148 -17.15 4.61 -13.75
C VAL A 148 -16.33 3.33 -13.92
N THR A 149 -15.34 3.12 -13.03
CA THR A 149 -14.42 1.99 -13.15
C THR A 149 -14.96 0.67 -12.58
N ARG A 150 -16.06 0.71 -11.83
CA ARG A 150 -16.64 -0.44 -11.10
C ARG A 150 -15.65 -1.18 -10.21
N ILE A 151 -14.55 -0.53 -9.81
CA ILE A 151 -13.50 -1.14 -8.97
C ILE A 151 -14.07 -1.58 -7.62
N ASN A 152 -15.04 -0.85 -7.08
CA ASN A 152 -15.73 -1.21 -5.85
C ASN A 152 -16.53 -2.52 -5.94
N LYS A 153 -16.88 -2.98 -7.15
CA LYS A 153 -17.62 -4.22 -7.39
C LYS A 153 -16.74 -5.39 -7.84
N LYS A 154 -15.42 -5.21 -7.91
CA LYS A 154 -14.50 -6.21 -8.47
C LYS A 154 -14.58 -7.58 -7.79
N TYR A 155 -14.98 -7.62 -6.51
CA TYR A 155 -15.05 -8.85 -5.72
C TYR A 155 -16.48 -9.15 -5.23
N GLU A 156 -17.50 -8.49 -5.78
CA GLU A 156 -18.89 -8.90 -5.55
C GLU A 156 -19.15 -10.19 -6.36
N ILE A 157 -19.52 -11.27 -5.67
CA ILE A 157 -19.93 -12.57 -6.25
C ILE A 157 -21.43 -12.73 -6.04
#